data_AF-M0CQ04-F1
#
_entry.id   AF-M0CQ04-F1
#
_cell.length_a   1.000
_cell.length_b   1.000
_cell.length_c   1.000
_cell.angle_alpha   90.00
_cell.angle_beta   90.00
_cell.angle_gamma   90.00
#
_symmetry.space_group_name_H-M   'P 1'
#
loop_
_entity.id
_entity.type
_entity.pdbx_description
1 polymer ?
#
loop_
_entity_poly.entity_id
_entity_poly.type
_entity_poly.pdbx_seq_one_letter_code
_entity_poly.pdbx_strand_id
1 'polypeptide(L)' 'MHSALPRRGGSGDAARATDGSRLGLSRRPAAVCAEACEACAEECEQFDHEHCRVCADVLPECAESCRNMAS' A
#
# COMPACT_ATOMS: atom_id res chain seq x y z
N MET A 1 34.88 -6.41 3.61
CA MET A 1 33.89 -6.62 2.53
C MET A 1 32.44 -6.45 3.01
N HIS A 2 32.18 -5.58 3.99
CA HIS A 2 30.84 -5.14 4.38
C HIS A 2 30.68 -3.72 3.85
N SER A 3 30.07 -3.57 2.68
CA SER A 3 29.82 -2.26 2.07
C SER A 3 28.78 -1.53 2.91
N ALA A 4 29.23 -0.45 3.55
CA ALA A 4 28.39 0.54 4.19
C ALA A 4 27.63 1.33 3.10
N LEU A 5 26.39 0.95 2.85
CA LEU A 5 25.46 1.78 2.08
C LEU A 5 24.91 2.88 3.01
N PRO A 6 24.93 4.16 2.61
CA PRO A 6 24.41 5.24 3.43
C PRO A 6 22.88 5.11 3.54
N ARG A 7 22.40 4.94 4.77
CA ARG A 7 20.98 5.05 5.09
C ARG A 7 20.57 6.51 4.93
N ARG A 8 19.91 6.81 3.81
CA ARG A 8 19.18 8.07 3.63
C ARG A 8 18.03 8.13 4.64
N GLY A 9 18.33 8.65 5.82
CA GLY A 9 17.35 9.27 6.69
C GLY A 9 16.97 10.62 6.07
N GLY A 10 15.80 10.67 5.45
CA GLY A 10 15.12 11.91 5.07
C GLY A 10 13.86 12.04 5.92
N SER A 11 14.04 12.52 7.14
CA SER A 11 12.96 12.85 8.07
C SER A 11 12.11 14.00 7.51
N GLY A 12 10.79 13.90 7.60
CA GLY A 12 9.94 15.08 7.81
C GLY A 12 8.91 15.43 6.74
N ASP A 13 9.32 15.78 5.52
CA ASP A 13 8.47 16.67 4.68
C ASP A 13 8.07 16.14 3.29
N ALA A 14 8.45 14.91 2.93
CA ALA A 14 8.06 14.31 1.64
C ALA A 14 6.75 13.50 1.67
N ALA A 15 6.30 13.07 2.87
CA ALA A 15 5.07 12.29 3.04
C ALA A 15 3.78 13.08 2.71
N ARG A 16 3.89 14.40 2.54
CA ARG A 16 2.79 15.28 2.12
C ARG A 16 2.98 15.89 0.72
N ALA A 17 3.96 15.42 -0.05
CA ALA A 17 4.24 15.93 -1.41
C ALA A 17 3.70 15.03 -2.54
N THR A 18 3.11 13.87 -2.22
CA THR A 18 2.50 12.95 -3.20
C THR A 18 1.01 12.73 -2.96
N ASP A 19 0.37 13.58 -2.16
CA ASP A 19 -1.07 13.83 -2.26
C ASP A 19 -1.37 14.14 -3.73
N GLY A 20 -2.22 13.33 -4.36
CA GLY A 20 -2.52 13.31 -5.79
C GLY A 20 -3.23 14.56 -6.33
N SER A 21 -2.84 15.76 -5.90
CA SER A 21 -3.48 17.03 -6.23
C SER A 21 -2.90 17.73 -7.47
N ARG A 22 -2.00 17.11 -8.25
CA ARG A 22 -1.39 17.79 -9.42
C ARG A 22 -1.68 17.18 -10.79
N LEU A 23 -2.13 15.94 -10.86
CA LEU A 23 -2.67 15.35 -12.09
C LEU A 23 -3.83 14.47 -11.62
N GLY A 24 -5.07 14.80 -12.00
CA GLY A 24 -6.30 14.10 -11.60
C GLY A 24 -6.44 12.66 -12.11
N LEU A 25 -5.35 11.90 -12.08
CA LEU A 25 -5.24 10.49 -12.43
C LEU A 25 -5.15 9.65 -11.13
N SER A 26 -5.98 9.93 -10.13
CA SER A 26 -6.11 9.11 -8.93
C SER A 26 -6.75 7.74 -9.21
N ARG A 27 -7.44 7.58 -10.35
CA ARG A 27 -8.18 6.37 -10.68
C ARG A 27 -7.33 5.14 -10.96
N ARG A 28 -6.29 5.28 -11.80
CA ARG A 28 -5.43 4.14 -12.17
C ARG A 28 -4.58 3.61 -11.00
N PRO A 29 -3.87 4.45 -10.24
CA PRO A 29 -3.14 3.99 -9.06
C PRO A 29 -4.06 3.37 -8.01
N ALA A 30 -5.25 3.92 -7.80
CA ALA A 30 -6.22 3.37 -6.86
C ALA A 30 -6.77 2.00 -7.31
N ALA A 31 -7.07 1.83 -8.60
CA ALA A 31 -7.48 0.52 -9.14
C ALA A 31 -6.38 -0.54 -8.97
N VAL A 32 -5.13 -0.22 -9.32
CA VAL A 32 -3.99 -1.14 -9.12
C VAL A 32 -3.77 -1.46 -7.64
N CYS A 33 -3.95 -0.48 -6.76
CA CYS A 33 -3.85 -0.70 -5.32
C CYS A 33 -4.95 -1.65 -4.80
N ALA A 34 -6.19 -1.51 -5.29
CA ALA A 34 -7.28 -2.42 -4.91
C ALA A 34 -6.98 -3.86 -5.32
N GLU A 35 -6.55 -4.09 -6.57
CA GLU A 35 -6.16 -5.42 -7.07
C GLU A 35 -5.00 -6.01 -6.25
N ALA A 36 -3.99 -5.20 -5.93
CA ALA A 36 -2.86 -5.65 -5.10
C ALA A 36 -3.29 -6.01 -3.67
N CYS A 37 -4.26 -5.28 -3.10
CA CYS A 37 -4.78 -5.58 -1.76
C CYS A 37 -5.56 -6.89 -1.73
N GLU A 38 -6.39 -7.16 -2.74
CA GLU A 38 -7.14 -8.42 -2.88
C GLU A 38 -6.17 -9.61 -3.02
N ALA A 39 -5.19 -9.53 -3.94
CA ALA A 39 -4.19 -10.57 -4.11
C ALA A 39 -3.35 -10.80 -2.84
N CYS A 40 -3.01 -9.72 -2.11
CA CYS A 40 -2.27 -9.85 -0.85
C CYS A 40 -3.10 -10.50 0.25
N ALA A 41 -4.41 -10.27 0.31
CA ALA A 41 -5.30 -10.90 1.28
C ALA A 41 -5.41 -12.41 1.02
N GLU A 42 -5.62 -12.80 -0.24
CA GLU A 42 -5.68 -14.21 -0.67
C GLU A 42 -4.40 -14.98 -0.32
N GLU A 43 -3.23 -14.35 -0.47
CA GLU A 43 -1.96 -14.95 -0.05
C GLU A 43 -1.84 -15.01 1.48
N CYS A 44 -2.21 -13.94 2.20
CA CYS A 44 -2.11 -13.89 3.65
C CYS A 44 -3.03 -14.91 4.36
N GLU A 45 -4.22 -15.18 3.83
CA GLU A 45 -5.16 -16.17 4.37
C GLU A 45 -4.60 -17.60 4.36
N GLN A 46 -3.59 -17.88 3.51
CA GLN A 46 -2.95 -19.20 3.44
C GLN A 46 -1.94 -19.44 4.58
N PHE A 47 -1.54 -18.41 5.33
CA PHE A 47 -0.50 -18.50 6.35
C PHE A 47 -1.04 -18.22 7.76
N ASP A 48 -0.75 -19.13 8.70
CA ASP A 48 -1.17 -18.99 10.09
C ASP A 48 -0.14 -18.26 10.97
N HIS A 49 0.14 -17.00 10.62
CA HIS A 49 1.01 -16.12 11.39
C HIS A 49 0.25 -14.88 11.87
N GLU A 50 0.59 -14.36 13.06
CA GLU A 50 -0.06 -13.19 13.64
C GLU A 50 -0.11 -12.00 12.68
N HIS A 51 1.01 -11.68 12.02
CA HIS A 51 1.06 -10.59 11.05
C HIS A 51 0.24 -10.86 9.79
N CYS A 52 0.14 -12.11 9.32
CA CYS A 52 -0.68 -12.48 8.17
C CYS A 52 -2.18 -12.35 8.49
N ARG A 53 -2.61 -12.74 9.70
CA ARG A 53 -4.00 -12.58 10.16
C ARG A 53 -4.39 -11.10 10.18
N VAL A 54 -3.57 -10.26 10.84
CA VAL A 54 -3.81 -8.79 10.89
C VAL A 54 -3.82 -8.18 9.49
N CYS A 55 -2.92 -8.63 8.60
CA CYS A 55 -2.87 -8.12 7.22
C CYS A 55 -4.13 -8.51 6.44
N ALA A 56 -4.57 -9.77 6.52
CA ALA A 56 -5.79 -10.26 5.87
C ALA A 56 -7.05 -9.55 6.39
N ASP A 57 -7.08 -9.16 7.67
CA ASP A 57 -8.21 -8.43 8.26
C ASP A 57 -8.34 -6.99 7.70
N VAL A 58 -7.21 -6.31 7.45
CA VAL A 58 -7.20 -4.87 7.07
C VAL A 58 -7.25 -4.65 5.56
N LEU A 59 -6.68 -5.56 4.76
CA LEU A 59 -6.60 -5.40 3.31
C LEU A 59 -7.95 -5.25 2.58
N PRO A 60 -9.05 -5.92 2.99
CA PRO A 60 -10.37 -5.71 2.39
C PRO A 60 -10.86 -4.26 2.50
N GLU A 61 -10.68 -3.61 3.66
CA GLU A 61 -11.07 -2.21 3.88
C GLU A 61 -10.23 -1.26 3.02
N CYS A 62 -8.95 -1.57 2.85
CA CYS A 62 -8.05 -0.83 1.97
C CYS A 62 -8.48 -0.97 0.50
N ALA A 63 -8.80 -2.18 0.03
CA ALA A 63 -9.26 -2.43 -1.32
C ALA A 63 -10.58 -1.71 -1.64
N GLU A 64 -11.52 -1.70 -0.70
CA GLU A 64 -12.78 -0.95 -0.83
C GLU A 64 -12.53 0.56 -0.96
N SER A 65 -11.71 1.13 -0.07
CA SER A 65 -11.34 2.54 -0.11
C SER A 65 -10.69 2.93 -1.45
N CYS A 66 -9.80 2.07 -1.95
CA CYS A 66 -9.16 2.23 -3.25
C CYS A 66 -10.15 2.15 -4.42
N ARG A 67 -11.12 1.24 -4.39
CA ARG A 67 -12.19 1.18 -5.42
C ARG A 67 -13.07 2.42 -5.41
N ASN A 68 -13.43 2.92 -4.23
CA ASN A 68 -14.20 4.15 -4.09
C ASN A 68 -13.45 5.36 -4.66
N MET A 69 -12.13 5.43 -4.46
CA MET A 69 -11.28 6.47 -5.07
C MET A 69 -11.11 6.32 -6.59
N ALA A 70 -11.25 5.11 -7.14
CA ALA A 70 -11.13 4.84 -8.56
C ALA A 70 -12.42 5.12 -9.37
N SER A 71 -13.56 5.18 -8.67
CA SER A 71 -14.89 5.47 -9.22
C SER A 71 -15.13 6.94 -9.56
#